data_AF-A0A2D6RGH1-F1
#
_entry.id   AF-A0A2D6RGH1-F1
#
_cell.length_a   1.000
_cell.length_b   1.000
_cell.length_c   1.000
_cell.angle_alpha   90.00
_cell.angle_beta   90.00
_cell.angle_gamma   90.00
#
_symmetry.space_group_name_H-M   'P 1'
#
loop_
_entity.id
_entity.type
_entity.pdbx_description
1 polymer ?
#
loop_
_entity_poly.entity_id
_entity_poly.type
_entity_poly.pdbx_seq_one_letter_code
_entity_poly.pdbx_strand_id
1 'polypeptide(L)'
;MNQVDRFKTLPDNARIQAIGNLFKYNDRKTWDIGVRFKQSTRKALKFSQLPYLSRQVVLNQTVEAIPPGFPIEFTLPDRAFWQTAIVGDSGLVTYKLSEEQSQKCFVFESAGKTIYLPQLELARALFFTNNYLANAALINSALDLEFYVDQDPNNDDKEFPLDLVINALPTTLCPKVLFDNEGFRHQIAWLLLNSDIKNSFNSIYQYFSQERVRAPNVERWTFRFDPPQLKGVKVAARGWKSPDESTWFINRIELLDGLFFPDISDIGYSHPNSTEIKPSSGKGKGGTYPQLPSQREIDEESDGSEDNESALIFCDATQRIYNRVPRTRKVYAKARNSLGGKEDKDKPSTLPPEVSTDDSNSRGDTPRAAVDGLDDQTDNTHLYLNKFDSFFKMLEILEQGYGVKQSKPIVRKLPEVGRSESHLMVDGSPRCMAIVMIEHQNEGYFLLEVDTSDGKASIATKVISVRALVSRGKLRDFIPEIERRLLSNQFSWPKKYFDALFGEGNHKSVSHQPSKDKGKLTEEDVNRWAERFQKLLFANA
;
A
#
# COMPACT_ATOMS: atom_id res chain seq x y z
N MET A 1 -15.33 -6.01 7.45
CA MET A 1 -15.18 -6.25 5.98
C MET A 1 -15.16 -7.75 5.72
N ASN A 2 -15.88 -8.26 4.71
CA ASN A 2 -15.77 -9.68 4.33
C ASN A 2 -14.47 -9.89 3.55
N GLN A 3 -13.72 -10.96 3.87
CA GLN A 3 -12.53 -11.32 3.11
C GLN A 3 -12.94 -11.64 1.65
N VAL A 4 -12.41 -10.86 0.70
CA VAL A 4 -12.77 -10.98 -0.72
C VAL A 4 -12.21 -12.27 -1.31
N ASP A 5 -10.96 -12.60 -0.98
CA ASP A 5 -10.28 -13.82 -1.41
C ASP A 5 -10.38 -14.92 -0.34
N ARG A 6 -10.43 -16.19 -0.74
CA ARG A 6 -10.63 -17.31 0.21
C ARG A 6 -9.64 -18.43 -0.01
N PHE A 7 -9.27 -19.14 1.05
CA PHE A 7 -8.51 -20.38 0.97
C PHE A 7 -9.42 -21.54 0.56
N LYS A 8 -9.06 -22.27 -0.50
CA LYS A 8 -9.89 -23.29 -1.14
C LYS A 8 -10.23 -24.45 -0.22
N THR A 9 -9.26 -24.93 0.57
CA THR A 9 -9.47 -26.11 1.43
C THR A 9 -9.91 -25.78 2.86
N LEU A 10 -9.91 -24.50 3.26
CA LEU A 10 -10.25 -24.10 4.63
C LEU A 10 -11.76 -23.88 4.80
N PRO A 11 -12.35 -24.26 5.94
CA PRO A 11 -13.75 -23.96 6.22
C PRO A 11 -13.96 -22.47 6.43
N ASP A 12 -15.22 -22.03 6.35
CA ASP A 12 -15.61 -20.69 6.73
C ASP A 12 -15.22 -20.36 8.17
N ASN A 13 -14.78 -19.13 8.39
CA ASN A 13 -14.37 -18.62 9.70
C ASN A 13 -13.29 -19.49 10.39
N ALA A 14 -12.34 -20.01 9.60
CA ALA A 14 -11.22 -20.81 10.07
C ALA A 14 -10.27 -19.98 10.95
N ARG A 15 -10.47 -20.04 12.27
CA ARG A 15 -9.65 -19.29 13.24
C ARG A 15 -8.35 -20.01 13.58
N ILE A 16 -7.22 -19.36 13.31
CA ILE A 16 -5.89 -19.83 13.68
C ILE A 16 -5.74 -19.83 15.20
N GLN A 17 -5.49 -20.99 15.80
CA GLN A 17 -5.19 -21.13 17.22
C GLN A 17 -3.69 -21.19 17.53
N ALA A 18 -2.92 -21.78 16.63
CA ALA A 18 -1.49 -22.02 16.81
C ALA A 18 -0.77 -22.08 15.46
N ILE A 19 0.50 -21.66 15.49
CA ILE A 19 1.44 -21.64 14.39
C ILE A 19 2.69 -22.42 14.83
N GLY A 20 2.98 -23.52 14.14
CA GLY A 20 4.13 -24.37 14.39
C GLY A 20 5.38 -23.94 13.62
N ASN A 21 6.33 -24.86 13.54
CA ASN A 21 7.59 -24.65 12.84
C ASN A 21 7.43 -24.82 11.32
N LEU A 22 8.42 -24.30 10.58
CA LEU A 22 8.51 -24.52 9.15
C LEU A 22 8.99 -25.95 8.88
N PHE A 23 8.48 -26.55 7.82
CA PHE A 23 8.91 -27.85 7.35
C PHE A 23 8.80 -27.96 5.84
N LYS A 24 9.56 -28.89 5.25
CA LYS A 24 9.49 -29.20 3.83
C LYS A 24 9.69 -30.70 3.64
N TYR A 25 8.72 -31.37 3.04
CA TYR A 25 8.89 -32.76 2.61
C TYR A 25 9.81 -32.85 1.40
N ASN A 26 10.56 -33.94 1.26
CA ASN A 26 11.60 -34.04 0.21
C ASN A 26 11.06 -33.98 -1.22
N ASP A 27 9.79 -34.31 -1.42
CA ASP A 27 9.07 -34.25 -2.70
C ASP A 27 8.53 -32.85 -3.02
N ARG A 28 8.56 -31.92 -2.05
CA ARG A 28 8.07 -30.54 -2.20
C ARG A 28 9.22 -29.56 -2.45
N LYS A 29 8.97 -28.59 -3.31
CA LYS A 29 9.91 -27.49 -3.59
C LYS A 29 9.83 -26.36 -2.56
N THR A 30 8.63 -26.10 -2.04
CA THR A 30 8.35 -24.96 -1.17
C THR A 30 8.21 -25.36 0.29
N TRP A 31 8.48 -24.40 1.18
CA TRP A 31 8.38 -24.60 2.62
C TRP A 31 6.95 -24.39 3.07
N ASP A 32 6.49 -25.26 3.95
CA ASP A 32 5.20 -25.19 4.60
C ASP A 32 5.37 -24.73 6.05
N ILE A 33 4.30 -24.19 6.61
CA ILE A 33 4.15 -23.87 8.02
C ILE A 33 2.97 -24.65 8.61
N GLY A 34 3.17 -25.22 9.79
CA GLY A 34 2.12 -25.95 10.48
C GLY A 34 1.12 -24.97 11.09
N VAL A 35 -0.15 -25.05 10.72
CA VAL A 35 -1.20 -24.20 11.29
C VAL A 35 -2.28 -25.09 11.91
N ARG A 36 -2.82 -24.64 13.04
CA ARG A 36 -3.97 -25.31 13.66
C ARG A 36 -5.13 -24.36 13.78
N PHE A 37 -6.32 -24.85 13.44
CA PHE A 37 -7.55 -24.09 13.51
C PHE A 37 -8.42 -24.53 14.67
N LYS A 38 -9.26 -23.61 15.18
CA LYS A 38 -10.24 -23.90 16.22
C LYS A 38 -11.15 -25.04 15.77
N GLN A 39 -11.30 -26.08 16.60
CA GLN A 39 -12.16 -27.25 16.33
C GLN A 39 -11.78 -28.05 15.08
N SER A 40 -10.53 -27.96 14.62
CA SER A 40 -10.04 -28.69 13.43
C SER A 40 -8.65 -29.29 13.66
N THR A 41 -8.19 -30.10 12.71
CA THR A 41 -6.88 -30.75 12.72
C THR A 41 -5.76 -29.80 12.28
N ARG A 42 -4.51 -30.27 12.44
CA ARG A 42 -3.33 -29.60 11.88
C ARG A 42 -3.45 -29.56 10.36
N LYS A 43 -3.17 -28.40 9.76
CA LYS A 43 -2.96 -28.25 8.32
C LYS A 43 -1.55 -27.74 8.02
N ALA A 44 -1.08 -28.06 6.83
CA ALA A 44 0.09 -27.46 6.22
C ALA A 44 -0.41 -26.30 5.35
N LEU A 45 0.12 -25.11 5.57
CA LEU A 45 -0.07 -23.96 4.68
C LEU A 45 1.29 -23.54 4.14
N LYS A 46 1.33 -22.87 2.99
CA LYS A 46 2.61 -22.44 2.40
C LYS A 46 3.22 -21.32 3.22
N PHE A 47 4.55 -21.28 3.32
CA PHE A 47 5.27 -20.16 3.95
C PHE A 47 4.98 -18.83 3.24
N SER A 48 4.78 -18.87 1.92
CA SER A 48 4.37 -17.73 1.10
C SER A 48 3.05 -17.09 1.54
N GLN A 49 2.21 -17.80 2.31
CA GLN A 49 0.92 -17.32 2.81
C GLN A 49 1.04 -16.55 4.13
N LEU A 50 2.24 -16.39 4.69
CA LEU A 50 2.49 -15.66 5.94
C LEU A 50 1.82 -14.29 6.09
N PRO A 51 1.60 -13.47 5.02
CA PRO A 51 0.83 -12.25 5.17
C PRO A 51 -0.55 -12.45 5.83
N TYR A 52 -1.18 -13.61 5.64
CA TYR A 52 -2.46 -13.98 6.26
C TYR A 52 -2.32 -14.61 7.66
N LEU A 53 -1.14 -15.14 8.00
CA LEU A 53 -0.98 -16.09 9.09
C LEU A 53 -0.47 -15.40 10.35
N SER A 54 -1.40 -15.09 11.24
CA SER A 54 -1.09 -14.67 12.61
C SER A 54 -2.02 -15.37 13.61
N ARG A 55 -1.61 -15.45 14.87
CA ARG A 55 -2.42 -16.12 15.90
C ARG A 55 -3.75 -15.40 16.05
N GLN A 56 -4.82 -16.18 16.23
CA GLN A 56 -6.19 -15.69 16.43
C GLN A 56 -6.83 -15.00 15.22
N VAL A 57 -6.14 -14.88 14.09
CA VAL A 57 -6.74 -14.44 12.83
C VAL A 57 -7.78 -15.44 12.36
N VAL A 58 -8.90 -14.93 11.85
CA VAL A 58 -9.96 -15.72 11.25
C VAL A 58 -9.81 -15.62 9.73
N LEU A 59 -9.55 -16.75 9.08
CA LEU A 59 -9.52 -16.85 7.62
C LEU A 59 -10.92 -17.23 7.10
N ASN A 60 -11.17 -16.98 5.82
CA ASN A 60 -12.44 -17.27 5.14
C ASN A 60 -13.64 -16.65 5.89
N GLN A 61 -13.47 -15.40 6.35
CA GLN A 61 -14.51 -14.70 7.10
C GLN A 61 -15.78 -14.55 6.26
N THR A 62 -16.91 -14.97 6.81
CA THR A 62 -18.25 -14.72 6.24
C THR A 62 -19.02 -13.64 7.00
N VAL A 63 -18.54 -13.32 8.20
CA VAL A 63 -19.00 -12.24 9.06
C VAL A 63 -17.79 -11.56 9.67
N GLU A 64 -17.92 -10.27 9.98
CA GLU A 64 -16.85 -9.55 10.68
C GLU A 64 -16.62 -10.16 12.06
N ALA A 65 -15.41 -10.68 12.26
CA ALA A 65 -15.03 -11.32 13.51
C ALA A 65 -14.24 -10.35 14.37
N ILE A 66 -14.61 -10.21 15.64
CA ILE A 66 -13.78 -9.49 16.62
C ILE A 66 -12.52 -10.33 16.88
N PRO A 67 -11.31 -9.80 16.61
CA PRO A 67 -10.08 -10.54 16.86
C PRO A 67 -9.93 -10.89 18.36
N PRO A 68 -9.73 -12.15 18.72
CA PRO A 68 -9.46 -12.55 20.09
C PRO A 68 -8.18 -11.91 20.63
N GLY A 69 -8.17 -11.60 21.92
CA GLY A 69 -7.05 -10.96 22.60
C GLY A 69 -7.36 -9.54 23.02
N PHE A 70 -6.67 -9.09 24.05
CA PHE A 70 -6.75 -7.73 24.54
C PHE A 70 -5.98 -6.80 23.61
N PRO A 71 -6.46 -5.57 23.39
CA PRO A 71 -5.63 -4.50 22.84
C PRO A 71 -4.42 -4.27 23.75
N ILE A 72 -3.24 -4.18 23.13
CA ILE A 72 -1.96 -3.95 23.78
C ILE A 72 -1.22 -2.88 23.00
N GLU A 73 -0.76 -1.86 23.72
CA GLU A 73 0.10 -0.82 23.17
C GLU A 73 1.40 -0.77 23.98
N PHE A 74 2.52 -0.66 23.28
CA PHE A 74 3.83 -0.54 23.91
C PHE A 74 4.82 0.15 22.98
N THR A 75 5.92 0.62 23.53
CA THR A 75 7.04 1.16 22.76
C THR A 75 8.20 0.18 22.80
N LEU A 76 8.79 -0.12 21.65
CA LEU A 76 9.93 -1.02 21.56
C LEU A 76 11.16 -0.38 22.22
N PRO A 77 11.81 -1.07 23.17
CA PRO A 77 13.05 -0.60 23.77
C PRO A 77 14.23 -0.83 22.82
N ASP A 78 15.40 -0.34 23.21
CA ASP A 78 16.64 -0.62 22.49
C ASP A 78 16.86 -2.13 22.33
N ARG A 79 17.19 -2.58 21.11
CA ARG A 79 17.37 -4.02 20.82
C ARG A 79 18.43 -4.68 21.72
N ALA A 80 19.38 -3.90 22.25
CA ALA A 80 20.40 -4.38 23.19
C ALA A 80 19.81 -4.98 24.48
N PHE A 81 18.56 -4.63 24.83
CA PHE A 81 17.86 -5.17 26.01
C PHE A 81 16.97 -6.37 25.70
N TRP A 82 16.92 -6.83 24.45
CA TRP A 82 16.05 -7.93 24.06
C TRP A 82 16.75 -9.26 24.34
N GLN A 83 16.00 -10.18 24.94
CA GLN A 83 16.41 -11.56 25.17
C GLN A 83 15.64 -12.49 24.25
N THR A 84 16.11 -13.73 24.11
CA THR A 84 15.38 -14.78 23.39
C THR A 84 14.75 -15.73 24.39
N ALA A 85 13.49 -16.08 24.16
CA ALA A 85 12.75 -17.12 24.88
C ALA A 85 11.98 -17.98 23.87
N ILE A 86 11.21 -18.94 24.36
CA ILE A 86 10.21 -19.65 23.56
C ILE A 86 8.79 -19.24 23.97
N VAL A 87 7.81 -19.51 23.11
CA VAL A 87 6.39 -19.21 23.37
C VAL A 87 5.94 -19.79 24.72
N GLY A 88 6.39 -21.01 25.05
CA GLY A 88 6.02 -21.67 26.30
C GLY A 88 6.50 -20.99 27.57
N ASP A 89 7.58 -20.22 27.50
CA ASP A 89 8.12 -19.49 28.66
C ASP A 89 7.17 -18.38 29.12
N SER A 90 6.29 -17.88 28.24
CA SER A 90 5.29 -16.88 28.61
C SER A 90 4.24 -17.40 29.58
N GLY A 91 3.94 -18.70 29.58
CA GLY A 91 2.83 -19.30 30.32
C GLY A 91 1.42 -18.86 29.89
N LEU A 92 1.28 -17.89 28.97
CA LEU A 92 0.00 -17.30 28.57
C LEU A 92 -0.64 -18.01 27.36
N VAL A 93 0.16 -18.68 26.54
CA VAL A 93 -0.36 -19.48 25.42
C VAL A 93 -0.83 -20.83 25.94
N THR A 94 -2.14 -20.94 26.17
CA THR A 94 -2.80 -22.13 26.74
C THR A 94 -2.70 -23.38 25.87
N TYR A 95 -2.42 -23.22 24.57
CA TYR A 95 -2.34 -24.33 23.64
C TYR A 95 -0.95 -24.98 23.64
N LYS A 96 -0.78 -26.00 24.49
CA LYS A 96 0.53 -26.62 24.83
C LYS A 96 1.08 -27.62 23.80
N LEU A 97 0.90 -27.41 22.50
CA LEU A 97 1.57 -28.26 21.52
C LEU A 97 3.06 -27.98 21.46
N SER A 98 3.88 -29.03 21.48
CA SER A 98 5.35 -28.90 21.48
C SER A 98 5.87 -27.99 20.37
N GLU A 99 5.39 -28.11 19.13
CA GLU A 99 5.87 -27.27 18.01
C GLU A 99 5.50 -25.79 18.19
N GLU A 100 4.28 -25.49 18.63
CA GLU A 100 3.82 -24.13 18.95
C GLU A 100 4.64 -23.52 20.08
N GLN A 101 4.80 -24.28 21.16
CA GLN A 101 5.48 -23.83 22.37
C GLN A 101 6.97 -23.62 22.15
N SER A 102 7.56 -24.30 21.16
CA SER A 102 8.97 -24.18 20.78
C SER A 102 9.30 -22.98 19.88
N GLN A 103 8.29 -22.29 19.35
CA GLN A 103 8.55 -21.09 18.53
C GLN A 103 9.29 -20.04 19.35
N LYS A 104 10.24 -19.33 18.70
CA LYS A 104 11.07 -18.32 19.35
C LYS A 104 10.31 -17.02 19.58
N CYS A 105 10.59 -16.37 20.71
CA CYS A 105 10.12 -15.05 21.09
C CYS A 105 11.31 -14.12 21.38
N PHE A 106 11.13 -12.83 21.12
CA PHE A 106 11.86 -11.79 21.82
C PHE A 106 11.18 -11.49 23.14
N VAL A 107 11.98 -11.24 24.18
CA VAL A 107 11.52 -10.85 25.50
C VAL A 107 12.21 -9.56 25.93
N PHE A 108 11.42 -8.59 26.36
CA PHE A 108 11.93 -7.30 26.82
C PHE A 108 10.91 -6.63 27.76
N GLU A 109 11.40 -5.66 28.53
CA GLU A 109 10.57 -4.81 29.38
C GLU A 109 10.11 -3.56 28.63
N SER A 110 8.83 -3.21 28.76
CA SER A 110 8.28 -1.93 28.28
C SER A 110 7.19 -1.45 29.23
N ALA A 111 7.27 -0.19 29.68
CA ALA A 111 6.33 0.39 30.65
C ALA A 111 6.09 -0.47 31.92
N GLY A 112 7.13 -1.16 32.39
CA GLY A 112 7.06 -2.05 33.57
C GLY A 112 6.34 -3.38 33.31
N LYS A 113 6.26 -3.79 32.04
CA LYS A 113 5.63 -5.04 31.58
C LYS A 113 6.66 -5.91 30.86
N THR A 114 6.70 -7.19 31.19
CA THR A 114 7.45 -8.19 30.43
C THR A 114 6.67 -8.57 29.19
N ILE A 115 7.22 -8.30 28.00
CA ILE A 115 6.54 -8.57 26.73
C ILE A 115 7.22 -9.75 26.02
N TYR A 116 6.43 -10.77 25.70
CA TYR A 116 6.80 -11.88 24.82
C TYR A 116 6.27 -11.61 23.41
N LEU A 117 7.17 -11.34 22.49
CA LEU A 117 6.87 -11.05 21.09
C LEU A 117 7.39 -12.19 20.20
N PRO A 118 6.53 -13.04 19.61
CA PRO A 118 6.96 -14.09 18.68
C PRO A 118 7.80 -13.52 17.53
N GLN A 119 8.96 -14.12 17.27
CA GLN A 119 9.88 -13.63 16.23
C GLN A 119 9.21 -13.67 14.85
N LEU A 120 8.46 -14.74 14.56
CA LEU A 120 7.72 -14.87 13.31
C LEU A 120 6.66 -13.76 13.13
N GLU A 121 6.00 -13.34 14.21
CA GLU A 121 5.01 -12.27 14.15
C GLU A 121 5.66 -10.91 13.89
N LEU A 122 6.80 -10.62 14.54
CA LEU A 122 7.56 -9.40 14.24
C LEU A 122 8.08 -9.40 12.79
N ALA A 123 8.63 -10.52 12.30
CA ALA A 123 9.07 -10.63 10.91
C ALA A 123 7.90 -10.53 9.92
N ARG A 124 6.72 -11.07 10.24
CA ARG A 124 5.50 -10.88 9.45
C ARG A 124 5.12 -9.40 9.36
N ALA A 125 5.10 -8.72 10.50
CA ALA A 125 4.76 -7.31 10.58
C ALA A 125 5.77 -6.38 9.90
N LEU A 126 7.07 -6.74 9.84
CA LEU A 126 8.16 -5.97 9.22
C LEU A 126 8.45 -6.32 7.76
N PHE A 127 8.32 -7.58 7.37
CA PHE A 127 8.80 -8.08 6.08
C PHE A 127 7.72 -8.84 5.30
N PHE A 128 7.00 -9.77 5.93
CA PHE A 128 6.08 -10.68 5.24
C PHE A 128 4.67 -10.11 5.09
N THR A 129 4.56 -8.86 4.63
CA THR A 129 3.29 -8.24 4.22
C THR A 129 2.89 -8.62 2.80
N ASN A 130 3.81 -9.22 2.03
CA ASN A 130 3.55 -9.82 0.72
C ASN A 130 4.26 -11.18 0.63
N ASN A 131 3.73 -12.05 -0.24
CA ASN A 131 4.26 -13.40 -0.45
C ASN A 131 5.66 -13.41 -1.09
N TYR A 132 5.98 -12.40 -1.90
CA TYR A 132 7.32 -12.25 -2.50
C TYR A 132 8.42 -12.16 -1.43
N LEU A 133 8.29 -11.25 -0.46
CA LEU A 133 9.27 -11.09 0.62
C LEU A 133 9.35 -12.31 1.54
N ALA A 134 8.25 -13.05 1.71
CA ALA A 134 8.29 -14.34 2.40
C ALA A 134 9.18 -15.34 1.65
N ASN A 135 8.95 -15.56 0.35
CA ASN A 135 9.76 -16.48 -0.45
C ASN A 135 11.24 -16.04 -0.51
N ALA A 136 11.48 -14.76 -0.76
CA ALA A 136 12.82 -14.18 -0.87
C ALA A 136 13.65 -14.36 0.42
N ALA A 137 13.02 -14.38 1.60
CA ALA A 137 13.72 -14.52 2.88
C ALA A 137 14.34 -15.91 3.10
N LEU A 138 13.94 -16.92 2.31
CA LEU A 138 14.53 -18.27 2.33
C LEU A 138 15.52 -18.49 1.18
N ILE A 139 15.90 -17.44 0.46
CA ILE A 139 16.86 -17.47 -0.65
C ILE A 139 18.08 -16.62 -0.28
N ASN A 140 19.28 -17.14 -0.55
CA ASN A 140 20.52 -16.42 -0.25
C ASN A 140 20.60 -15.12 -1.05
N SER A 141 20.77 -13.98 -0.36
CA SER A 141 20.97 -12.67 -0.98
C SER A 141 19.92 -12.33 -2.06
N ALA A 142 18.67 -12.79 -1.89
CA ALA A 142 17.61 -12.64 -2.89
C ALA A 142 17.47 -11.19 -3.39
N LEU A 143 17.44 -10.24 -2.46
CA LEU A 143 17.29 -8.82 -2.78
C LEU A 143 18.44 -8.27 -3.64
N ASP A 144 19.68 -8.73 -3.40
CA ASP A 144 20.86 -8.30 -4.17
C ASP A 144 20.92 -8.95 -5.55
N LEU A 145 20.31 -10.12 -5.72
CA LEU A 145 20.21 -10.84 -6.99
C LEU A 145 19.06 -10.34 -7.88
N GLU A 146 18.09 -9.65 -7.29
CA GLU A 146 16.87 -9.23 -7.95
C GLU A 146 16.74 -7.71 -8.11
N PHE A 147 17.49 -6.91 -7.34
CA PHE A 147 17.45 -5.45 -7.41
C PHE A 147 18.84 -4.84 -7.52
N TYR A 148 18.92 -3.77 -8.32
CA TYR A 148 20.07 -2.89 -8.42
C TYR A 148 19.66 -1.46 -8.07
N VAL A 149 20.39 -0.83 -7.15
CA VAL A 149 20.17 0.57 -6.77
C VAL A 149 21.17 1.44 -7.52
N ASP A 150 20.67 2.22 -8.47
CA ASP A 150 21.43 3.24 -9.17
C ASP A 150 21.43 4.54 -8.37
N GLN A 151 22.57 4.88 -7.78
CA GLN A 151 22.74 6.05 -6.89
C GLN A 151 23.00 7.35 -7.65
N ASP A 152 23.23 7.28 -8.97
CA ASP A 152 23.47 8.46 -9.81
C ASP A 152 22.72 8.30 -11.14
N PRO A 153 21.37 8.29 -11.10
CA PRO A 153 20.58 8.06 -12.28
C PRO A 153 20.67 9.26 -13.24
N ASN A 154 20.64 8.97 -14.55
CA ASN A 154 20.49 10.02 -15.55
C ASN A 154 19.14 10.75 -15.36
N ASN A 155 19.23 12.04 -15.00
CA ASN A 155 18.07 12.87 -14.71
C ASN A 155 17.61 13.66 -15.93
N ASP A 156 16.65 13.10 -16.67
CA ASP A 156 15.99 13.80 -17.79
C ASP A 156 15.10 14.95 -17.31
N ASP A 157 14.56 14.85 -16.08
CA ASP A 157 13.81 15.92 -15.41
C ASP A 157 14.75 16.81 -14.59
N LYS A 158 15.08 17.98 -15.15
CA LYS A 158 15.97 18.96 -14.52
C LYS A 158 15.33 19.72 -13.35
N GLU A 159 14.01 19.72 -13.25
CA GLU A 159 13.29 20.47 -12.21
C GLU A 159 13.04 19.60 -10.98
N PHE A 160 12.82 18.30 -11.18
CA PHE A 160 12.66 17.34 -10.10
C PHE A 160 13.48 16.07 -10.35
N PRO A 161 14.82 16.16 -10.24
CA PRO A 161 15.70 14.99 -10.41
C PRO A 161 15.38 13.91 -9.37
N LEU A 162 15.65 12.67 -9.75
CA LEU A 162 15.63 11.53 -8.85
C LEU A 162 16.95 11.48 -8.08
N ASP A 163 16.88 11.20 -6.79
CA ASP A 163 18.07 10.96 -5.98
C ASP A 163 18.68 9.59 -6.32
N LEU A 164 17.83 8.61 -6.63
CA LEU A 164 18.24 7.26 -7.03
C LEU A 164 17.13 6.53 -7.82
N VAL A 165 17.51 5.44 -8.47
CA VAL A 165 16.58 4.51 -9.13
C VAL A 165 16.77 3.08 -8.60
N ILE A 166 15.69 2.47 -8.12
CA ILE A 166 15.65 1.04 -7.82
C ILE A 166 15.21 0.29 -9.07
N ASN A 167 16.12 -0.51 -9.61
CA ASN A 167 15.90 -1.32 -10.80
C ASN A 167 15.65 -2.76 -10.39
N ALA A 168 14.44 -3.28 -10.65
CA ALA A 168 14.24 -4.72 -10.65
C ALA A 168 14.97 -5.33 -11.85
N LEU A 169 15.73 -6.39 -11.62
CA LEU A 169 16.52 -7.07 -12.65
C LEU A 169 15.66 -8.06 -13.45
N PRO A 170 16.05 -8.46 -14.67
CA PRO A 170 15.34 -9.49 -15.44
C PRO A 170 15.14 -10.82 -14.72
N THR A 171 15.97 -11.10 -13.71
CA THR A 171 15.92 -12.28 -12.84
C THR A 171 14.93 -12.16 -11.69
N THR A 172 14.29 -11.00 -11.50
CA THR A 172 13.40 -10.77 -10.35
C THR A 172 12.19 -11.70 -10.38
N LEU A 173 11.87 -12.25 -9.21
CA LEU A 173 10.62 -12.93 -8.95
C LEU A 173 9.58 -11.96 -8.40
N CYS A 174 9.92 -10.71 -8.11
CA CYS A 174 8.97 -9.71 -7.61
C CYS A 174 7.90 -9.42 -8.68
N PRO A 175 6.61 -9.64 -8.40
CA PRO A 175 5.56 -9.30 -9.35
C PRO A 175 5.53 -7.81 -9.67
N LYS A 176 5.46 -7.46 -10.96
CA LYS A 176 5.37 -6.06 -11.42
C LYS A 176 4.19 -5.31 -10.78
N VAL A 177 3.07 -6.01 -10.54
CA VAL A 177 1.83 -5.42 -10.01
C VAL A 177 2.01 -4.84 -8.60
N LEU A 178 2.97 -5.35 -7.82
CA LEU A 178 3.27 -4.78 -6.50
C LEU A 178 3.85 -3.37 -6.60
N PHE A 179 4.57 -3.03 -7.68
CA PHE A 179 5.10 -1.68 -7.89
C PHE A 179 4.01 -0.64 -8.18
N ASP A 180 2.78 -1.06 -8.43
CA ASP A 180 1.63 -0.16 -8.55
C ASP A 180 1.21 0.39 -7.18
N ASN A 181 1.45 -0.37 -6.10
CA ASN A 181 1.23 0.07 -4.72
C ASN A 181 2.38 0.99 -4.26
N GLU A 182 2.05 2.22 -3.85
CA GLU A 182 3.02 3.18 -3.30
C GLU A 182 3.63 2.73 -1.97
N GLY A 183 2.83 2.15 -1.07
CA GLY A 183 3.33 1.55 0.17
C GLY A 183 4.34 0.44 -0.09
N PHE A 184 4.10 -0.43 -1.08
CA PHE A 184 5.10 -1.46 -1.45
C PHE A 184 6.41 -0.83 -1.94
N ARG A 185 6.32 0.23 -2.76
CA ARG A 185 7.50 1.01 -3.18
C ARG A 185 8.26 1.54 -1.97
N HIS A 186 7.58 2.13 -0.98
CA HIS A 186 8.23 2.53 0.27
C HIS A 186 8.85 1.33 1.00
N GLN A 187 8.15 0.20 1.14
CA GLN A 187 8.67 -0.97 1.83
C GLN A 187 9.94 -1.52 1.17
N ILE A 188 9.97 -1.67 -0.15
CA ILE A 188 11.14 -2.22 -0.84
C ILE A 188 12.32 -1.25 -0.79
N ALA A 189 12.08 0.06 -0.91
CA ALA A 189 13.12 1.07 -0.71
C ALA A 189 13.64 1.08 0.73
N TRP A 190 12.75 1.03 1.72
CA TRP A 190 13.13 0.93 3.14
C TRP A 190 14.02 -0.28 3.41
N LEU A 191 13.67 -1.43 2.82
CA LEU A 191 14.41 -2.68 2.95
C LEU A 191 15.78 -2.64 2.24
N LEU A 192 15.87 -2.01 1.07
CA LEU A 192 17.10 -1.97 0.27
C LEU A 192 18.09 -0.88 0.73
N LEU A 193 17.59 0.24 1.26
CA LEU A 193 18.37 1.45 1.52
C LEU A 193 18.73 1.63 3.00
N ASN A 194 18.09 0.89 3.90
CA ASN A 194 18.48 0.85 5.31
C ASN A 194 19.26 -0.43 5.61
N SER A 195 20.57 -0.29 5.88
CA SER A 195 21.46 -1.44 6.09
C SER A 195 21.10 -2.30 7.29
N ASP A 196 20.61 -1.73 8.40
CA ASP A 196 20.21 -2.49 9.58
C ASP A 196 18.94 -3.32 9.31
N ILE A 197 17.98 -2.74 8.56
CA ILE A 197 16.78 -3.46 8.10
C ILE A 197 17.15 -4.58 7.12
N LYS A 198 18.01 -4.30 6.14
CA LYS A 198 18.49 -5.28 5.17
C LYS A 198 19.24 -6.43 5.83
N ASN A 199 20.12 -6.12 6.80
CA ASN A 199 20.85 -7.12 7.57
C ASN A 199 19.91 -7.98 8.40
N SER A 200 18.89 -7.36 9.02
CA SER A 200 17.84 -8.10 9.74
C SER A 200 17.11 -9.08 8.83
N PHE A 201 16.70 -8.65 7.63
CA PHE A 201 16.07 -9.54 6.65
C PHE A 201 17.00 -10.67 6.21
N ASN A 202 18.25 -10.36 5.87
CA ASN A 202 19.23 -11.35 5.43
C ASN A 202 19.61 -12.36 6.54
N SER A 203 19.49 -11.99 7.81
CA SER A 203 19.72 -12.91 8.94
C SER A 203 18.74 -14.11 8.93
N ILE A 204 17.54 -13.94 8.35
CA ILE A 204 16.55 -15.01 8.21
C ILE A 204 17.15 -16.18 7.44
N TYR A 205 17.72 -15.91 6.26
CA TYR A 205 18.37 -16.95 5.45
C TYR A 205 19.63 -17.51 6.14
N GLN A 206 20.40 -16.67 6.81
CA GLN A 206 21.60 -17.12 7.54
C GLN A 206 21.24 -18.19 8.57
N TYR A 207 20.28 -17.90 9.46
CA TYR A 207 19.82 -18.88 10.46
C TYR A 207 19.08 -20.05 9.83
N PHE A 208 18.29 -19.83 8.78
CA PHE A 208 17.63 -20.90 8.04
C PHE A 208 18.64 -21.91 7.48
N SER A 209 19.73 -21.42 6.89
CA SER A 209 20.76 -22.28 6.30
C SER A 209 21.55 -23.08 7.33
N GLN A 210 21.78 -22.51 8.52
CA GLN A 210 22.60 -23.06 9.60
C GLN A 210 21.82 -23.96 10.57
N GLU A 211 20.58 -23.59 10.91
CA GLU A 211 19.80 -24.23 11.99
C GLU A 211 18.78 -25.26 11.48
N ARG A 212 18.57 -25.38 10.16
CA ARG A 212 17.62 -26.37 9.63
C ARG A 212 18.06 -27.80 9.92
N VAL A 213 17.11 -28.61 10.40
CA VAL A 213 17.34 -30.02 10.69
C VAL A 213 16.84 -30.85 9.51
N ARG A 214 17.73 -31.65 8.92
CA ARG A 214 17.40 -32.56 7.82
C ARG A 214 17.15 -33.96 8.37
N ALA A 215 15.91 -34.41 8.30
CA ALA A 215 15.53 -35.80 8.58
C ALA A 215 15.24 -36.54 7.25
N PRO A 216 15.20 -37.89 7.23
CA PRO A 216 15.15 -38.67 5.99
C PRO A 216 14.02 -38.30 5.01
N ASN A 217 12.87 -37.84 5.50
CA ASN A 217 11.69 -37.50 4.67
C ASN A 217 11.26 -36.04 4.78
N VAL A 218 11.88 -35.26 5.67
CA VAL A 218 11.41 -33.91 6.00
C VAL A 218 12.54 -33.05 6.57
N GLU A 219 12.68 -31.85 6.02
CA GLU A 219 13.47 -30.78 6.64
C GLU A 219 12.58 -29.97 7.58
N ARG A 220 13.11 -29.53 8.72
CA ARG A 220 12.40 -28.68 9.69
C ARG A 220 13.26 -27.51 10.11
N TRP A 221 12.62 -26.38 10.38
CA TRP A 221 13.28 -25.20 10.91
C TRP A 221 12.36 -24.41 11.84
N THR A 222 12.89 -24.02 13.00
CA THR A 222 12.21 -23.09 13.91
C THR A 222 12.63 -21.69 13.51
N PHE A 223 11.67 -20.88 13.06
CA PHE A 223 11.94 -19.54 12.54
C PHE A 223 12.77 -18.72 13.52
N ARG A 224 13.83 -18.08 13.00
CA ARG A 224 14.70 -17.18 13.74
C ARG A 224 15.19 -16.07 12.83
N PHE A 225 15.30 -14.87 13.38
CA PHE A 225 16.02 -13.76 12.75
C PHE A 225 16.57 -12.81 13.83
N ASP A 226 17.52 -11.97 13.44
CA ASP A 226 18.00 -10.87 14.27
C ASP A 226 17.15 -9.63 13.96
N PRO A 227 16.51 -9.00 14.97
CA PRO A 227 15.65 -7.85 14.73
C PRO A 227 16.49 -6.59 14.43
N PRO A 228 15.96 -5.66 13.62
CA PRO A 228 16.62 -4.39 13.45
C PRO A 228 16.44 -3.52 14.71
N GLN A 229 17.16 -2.41 14.78
CA GLN A 229 16.93 -1.38 15.78
C GLN A 229 15.55 -0.73 15.55
N LEU A 230 14.67 -0.91 16.52
CA LEU A 230 13.30 -0.40 16.50
C LEU A 230 12.98 0.46 17.73
N LYS A 231 14.01 0.92 18.45
CA LYS A 231 13.83 1.78 19.62
C LYS A 231 12.92 2.96 19.33
N GLY A 232 11.89 3.13 20.15
CA GLY A 232 10.95 4.24 20.03
C GLY A 232 9.78 3.98 19.09
N VAL A 233 9.80 2.90 18.29
CA VAL A 233 8.65 2.48 17.49
C VAL A 233 7.51 2.09 18.42
N LYS A 234 6.35 2.68 18.22
CA LYS A 234 5.12 2.34 18.94
C LYS A 234 4.44 1.18 18.22
N VAL A 235 3.94 0.25 19.01
CA VAL A 235 3.27 -0.95 18.52
C VAL A 235 1.86 -0.97 19.07
N ALA A 236 0.87 -1.09 18.19
CA ALA A 236 -0.48 -1.51 18.57
C ALA A 236 -0.68 -2.98 18.14
N ALA A 237 -1.18 -3.79 19.07
CA ALA A 237 -1.25 -5.23 18.91
C ALA A 237 -2.45 -5.83 19.65
N ARG A 238 -2.69 -7.12 19.37
CA ARG A 238 -3.59 -7.99 20.11
C ARG A 238 -2.80 -9.09 20.78
N GLY A 239 -3.16 -9.40 22.03
CA GLY A 239 -2.43 -10.40 22.80
C GLY A 239 -3.12 -10.88 24.05
N TRP A 240 -2.42 -11.73 24.79
CA TRP A 240 -2.84 -12.20 26.11
C TRP A 240 -2.14 -11.40 27.20
N LYS A 241 -2.83 -11.22 28.31
CA LYS A 241 -2.30 -10.61 29.52
C LYS A 241 -2.38 -11.64 30.65
N SER A 242 -1.34 -11.67 31.47
CA SER A 242 -1.38 -12.34 32.78
C SER A 242 -2.46 -11.71 33.68
N PRO A 243 -2.97 -12.44 34.68
CA PRO A 243 -4.00 -11.91 35.59
C PRO A 243 -3.58 -10.68 36.39
N ASP A 244 -2.30 -10.55 36.74
CA ASP A 244 -1.71 -9.38 37.39
C ASP A 244 -1.25 -8.30 36.37
N GLU A 245 -1.49 -8.57 35.09
CA GLU A 245 -1.04 -7.81 33.93
C GLU A 245 0.46 -7.51 33.89
N SER A 246 1.31 -8.25 34.60
CA SER A 246 2.78 -8.00 34.61
C SER A 246 3.44 -8.49 33.32
N THR A 247 2.92 -9.58 32.76
CA THR A 247 3.41 -10.24 31.54
C THR A 247 2.38 -10.17 30.42
N TRP A 248 2.82 -9.83 29.21
CA TRP A 248 2.03 -9.77 27.99
C TRP A 248 2.60 -10.69 26.91
N PHE A 249 1.73 -11.37 26.17
CA PHE A 249 2.10 -12.19 25.02
C PHE A 249 1.42 -11.67 23.75
N ILE A 250 2.20 -11.37 22.72
CA ILE A 250 1.68 -10.79 21.48
C ILE A 250 1.21 -11.90 20.52
N ASN A 251 -0.07 -11.85 20.12
CA ASN A 251 -0.61 -12.74 19.10
C ASN A 251 -0.41 -12.15 17.70
N ARG A 252 -0.75 -10.87 17.52
CA ARG A 252 -0.75 -10.15 16.24
C ARG A 252 -0.39 -8.68 16.45
N ILE A 253 0.52 -8.16 15.64
CA ILE A 253 0.79 -6.74 15.47
C ILE A 253 -0.18 -6.18 14.43
N GLU A 254 -0.85 -5.08 14.78
CA GLU A 254 -1.80 -4.37 13.93
C GLU A 254 -1.15 -3.10 13.34
N LEU A 255 -0.31 -2.41 14.11
CA LEU A 255 0.36 -1.16 13.70
C LEU A 255 1.81 -1.10 14.19
N LEU A 256 2.69 -0.61 13.32
CA LEU A 256 4.03 -0.13 13.65
C LEU A 256 4.12 1.37 13.32
N ASP A 257 4.29 2.22 14.33
CA ASP A 257 4.37 3.68 14.19
C ASP A 257 5.75 4.22 14.58
N GLY A 258 6.33 5.03 13.69
CA GLY A 258 7.64 5.66 13.86
C GLY A 258 8.80 4.87 13.25
N LEU A 259 8.55 4.07 12.20
CA LEU A 259 9.61 3.37 11.48
C LEU A 259 10.56 4.38 10.81
N PHE A 260 11.86 4.26 11.05
CA PHE A 260 12.84 5.17 10.46
C PHE A 260 13.07 4.85 8.99
N PHE A 261 12.83 5.83 8.13
CA PHE A 261 13.18 5.82 6.71
C PHE A 261 14.44 6.68 6.47
N PRO A 262 15.42 6.21 5.67
CA PRO A 262 16.59 7.02 5.28
C PRO A 262 16.22 8.38 4.67
N ASP A 263 17.10 9.37 4.81
CA ASP A 263 16.89 10.72 4.27
C ASP A 263 17.09 10.76 2.76
N ILE A 264 16.01 10.45 2.03
CA ILE A 264 15.95 10.41 0.57
C ILE A 264 14.64 11.10 0.17
N SER A 265 14.68 11.93 -0.86
CA SER A 265 13.55 12.76 -1.26
C SER A 265 12.79 12.16 -2.44
N ASP A 266 13.49 11.64 -3.45
CA ASP A 266 12.88 11.18 -4.70
C ASP A 266 13.49 9.87 -5.20
N ILE A 267 12.63 8.85 -5.38
CA ILE A 267 13.04 7.51 -5.84
C ILE A 267 12.27 7.12 -7.10
N GLY A 268 13.03 6.72 -8.13
CA GLY A 268 12.49 6.05 -9.32
C GLY A 268 12.44 4.53 -9.15
N TYR A 269 11.45 3.88 -9.76
CA TYR A 269 11.31 2.44 -9.77
C TYR A 269 11.17 1.93 -11.20
N SER A 270 12.07 1.04 -11.60
CA SER A 270 12.07 0.39 -12.92
C SER A 270 11.83 -1.10 -12.77
N HIS A 271 11.04 -1.66 -13.69
CA HIS A 271 10.78 -3.09 -13.76
C HIS A 271 10.89 -3.57 -15.22
N PRO A 272 11.53 -4.71 -15.51
CA PRO A 272 11.84 -5.14 -16.87
C PRO A 272 10.60 -5.37 -17.73
N ASN A 273 9.49 -5.78 -17.09
CA ASN A 273 8.20 -6.02 -17.73
C ASN A 273 7.27 -4.79 -17.73
N SER A 274 7.75 -3.62 -17.30
CA SER A 274 6.99 -2.36 -17.36
C SER A 274 7.21 -1.68 -18.70
N THR A 275 6.12 -1.26 -19.35
CA THR A 275 6.14 -0.52 -20.61
C THR A 275 5.32 0.75 -20.50
N GLU A 276 5.87 1.86 -20.99
CA GLU A 276 5.14 3.12 -21.10
C GLU A 276 4.17 3.01 -22.29
N ILE A 277 2.86 3.15 -22.05
CA ILE A 277 1.86 3.16 -23.11
C ILE A 277 1.66 4.61 -23.57
N LYS A 278 2.09 4.91 -24.80
CA LYS A 278 1.81 6.22 -25.41
C LYS A 278 0.41 6.23 -26.02
N PRO A 279 -0.45 7.22 -25.69
CA PRO A 279 -1.78 7.31 -26.26
C PRO A 279 -1.67 7.54 -27.78
N SER A 280 -2.25 6.64 -28.57
CA SER A 280 -2.42 6.87 -30.01
C SER A 280 -3.61 7.80 -30.26
N SER A 281 -3.54 8.59 -31.33
CA SER A 281 -4.63 9.49 -31.78
C SER A 281 -5.85 8.76 -32.34
N GLY A 282 -5.89 7.42 -32.29
CA GLY A 282 -7.00 6.61 -32.78
C GLY A 282 -8.07 6.40 -31.69
N LYS A 283 -9.34 6.63 -32.04
CA LYS A 283 -10.48 6.12 -31.26
C LYS A 283 -10.48 4.59 -31.34
N GLY A 284 -9.76 3.93 -30.44
CA GLY A 284 -9.86 2.48 -30.25
C GLY A 284 -11.26 2.13 -29.73
N LYS A 285 -12.01 1.31 -30.46
CA LYS A 285 -13.20 0.65 -29.92
C LYS A 285 -12.72 -0.48 -29.00
N GLY A 286 -13.31 -0.56 -27.82
CA GLY A 286 -12.87 -1.43 -26.72
C GLY A 286 -12.71 -2.89 -27.14
N GLY A 287 -11.57 -3.48 -26.78
CA GLY A 287 -11.36 -4.92 -26.91
C GLY A 287 -12.18 -5.71 -25.91
N THR A 288 -12.39 -6.98 -26.21
CA THR A 288 -13.03 -7.95 -25.32
C THR A 288 -11.99 -8.41 -24.30
N TYR A 289 -12.07 -7.91 -23.05
CA TYR A 289 -11.13 -8.29 -21.99
C TYR A 289 -11.66 -9.51 -21.22
N PRO A 290 -10.78 -10.45 -20.82
CA PRO A 290 -11.15 -11.54 -19.92
C PRO A 290 -11.90 -11.03 -18.70
N GLN A 291 -12.98 -11.70 -18.32
CA GLN A 291 -13.70 -11.34 -17.10
C GLN A 291 -12.90 -11.83 -15.89
N LEU A 292 -12.51 -10.88 -15.03
CA LEU A 292 -11.99 -11.18 -13.71
C LEU A 292 -13.09 -11.88 -12.88
N PRO A 293 -12.76 -12.97 -12.18
CA PRO A 293 -13.69 -13.61 -11.27
C PRO A 293 -14.03 -12.64 -10.12
N SER A 294 -15.26 -12.73 -9.61
CA SER A 294 -15.74 -11.91 -8.49
C SER A 294 -15.07 -12.22 -7.15
N GLN A 295 -14.41 -13.37 -7.07
CA GLN A 295 -13.71 -13.89 -5.89
C GLN A 295 -12.55 -14.76 -6.38
N ARG A 296 -11.38 -14.65 -5.73
CA ARG A 296 -10.26 -15.57 -5.95
C ARG A 296 -10.23 -16.65 -4.87
N GLU A 297 -9.79 -17.83 -5.28
CA GLU A 297 -9.55 -18.97 -4.40
C GLU A 297 -8.04 -19.24 -4.33
N ILE A 298 -7.46 -19.12 -3.14
CA ILE A 298 -6.07 -19.46 -2.87
C ILE A 298 -6.01 -20.97 -2.78
N ASP A 299 -5.37 -21.59 -3.77
CA ASP A 299 -5.07 -23.02 -3.75
C ASP A 299 -3.79 -23.23 -2.92
N GLU A 300 -3.96 -23.89 -1.77
CA GLU A 300 -2.88 -24.08 -0.79
C GLU A 300 -1.87 -25.15 -1.19
N GLU A 301 -2.18 -25.96 -2.20
CA GLU A 301 -1.37 -27.11 -2.61
C GLU A 301 -0.71 -26.90 -3.98
N SER A 302 -1.19 -25.96 -4.78
CA SER A 302 -0.67 -25.71 -6.13
C SER A 302 0.55 -24.79 -6.18
N ASP A 303 1.28 -24.90 -7.29
CA ASP A 303 2.45 -24.10 -7.63
C ASP A 303 2.09 -23.02 -8.66
N GLY A 304 2.77 -21.87 -8.59
CA GLY A 304 2.57 -20.77 -9.53
C GLY A 304 3.03 -21.10 -10.95
N SER A 305 2.23 -20.71 -11.94
CA SER A 305 2.54 -20.79 -13.37
C SER A 305 3.39 -19.61 -13.84
N GLU A 306 4.29 -19.86 -14.80
CA GLU A 306 5.09 -18.83 -15.50
C GLU A 306 4.31 -18.14 -16.64
N ASP A 307 3.20 -18.73 -17.09
CA ASP A 307 2.51 -18.35 -18.33
C ASP A 307 1.55 -17.15 -18.18
N ASN A 308 1.32 -16.68 -16.95
CA ASN A 308 0.30 -15.68 -16.63
C ASN A 308 0.84 -14.52 -15.78
N GLU A 309 0.27 -13.33 -15.97
CA GLU A 309 0.52 -12.21 -15.06
C GLU A 309 -0.04 -12.51 -13.66
N SER A 310 0.67 -12.05 -12.63
CA SER A 310 0.25 -12.29 -11.24
C SER A 310 -1.04 -11.55 -10.92
N ALA A 311 -2.03 -12.24 -10.37
CA ALA A 311 -3.26 -11.66 -9.86
C ALA A 311 -3.01 -11.00 -8.49
N LEU A 312 -3.42 -9.75 -8.31
CA LEU A 312 -3.36 -9.09 -7.01
C LEU A 312 -4.48 -9.64 -6.10
N ILE A 313 -4.12 -10.03 -4.89
CA ILE A 313 -5.05 -10.48 -3.83
C ILE A 313 -4.74 -9.78 -2.51
N PHE A 314 -5.72 -9.69 -1.62
CA PHE A 314 -5.62 -8.86 -0.41
C PHE A 314 -5.79 -9.66 0.87
N CYS A 315 -5.04 -9.30 1.91
CA CYS A 315 -5.23 -9.79 3.27
C CYS A 315 -5.50 -8.64 4.26
N ASP A 316 -5.86 -8.98 5.50
CA ASP A 316 -5.91 -7.99 6.57
C ASP A 316 -4.51 -7.39 6.76
N ALA A 317 -4.34 -6.15 6.32
CA ALA A 317 -3.02 -5.52 6.25
C ALA A 317 -2.46 -5.18 7.63
N THR A 318 -1.13 -5.16 7.74
CA THR A 318 -0.43 -4.56 8.89
C THR A 318 -0.16 -3.11 8.59
N GLN A 319 -0.64 -2.23 9.47
CA GLN A 319 -0.47 -0.79 9.31
C GLN A 319 0.97 -0.38 9.62
N ARG A 320 1.49 0.55 8.84
CA ARG A 320 2.80 1.13 9.08
C ARG A 320 2.76 2.64 8.93
N ILE A 321 3.50 3.31 9.80
CA ILE A 321 3.76 4.73 9.71
C ILE A 321 5.27 4.92 9.81
N TYR A 322 5.86 5.41 8.72
CA TYR A 322 7.25 5.84 8.73
C TYR A 322 7.35 7.25 9.29
N ASN A 323 8.51 7.60 9.85
CA ASN A 323 8.78 8.97 10.28
C ASN A 323 8.81 9.97 9.12
N ARG A 324 9.04 9.48 7.90
CA ARG A 324 8.98 10.16 6.61
C ARG A 324 8.95 9.14 5.48
N VAL A 325 8.57 9.56 4.27
CA VAL A 325 8.69 8.75 3.05
C VAL A 325 9.14 9.63 1.87
N PRO A 326 9.85 9.06 0.88
CA PRO A 326 10.22 9.77 -0.33
C PRO A 326 9.03 9.90 -1.30
N ARG A 327 9.13 10.81 -2.27
CA ARG A 327 8.31 10.76 -3.49
C ARG A 327 8.72 9.55 -4.31
N THR A 328 7.74 8.89 -4.93
CA THR A 328 7.98 7.69 -5.74
C THR A 328 7.47 7.87 -7.16
N ARG A 329 8.25 7.45 -8.16
CA ARG A 329 7.88 7.53 -9.58
C ARG A 329 8.19 6.23 -10.32
N LYS A 330 7.39 5.88 -11.32
CA LYS A 330 7.71 4.77 -12.22
C LYS A 330 8.64 5.26 -13.33
N VAL A 331 9.73 4.54 -13.54
CA VAL A 331 10.69 4.78 -14.62
C VAL A 331 10.53 3.64 -15.62
N TYR A 332 10.25 4.00 -16.87
CA TYR A 332 9.97 3.03 -17.93
C TYR A 332 11.17 2.91 -18.87
N ALA A 333 11.67 1.69 -19.04
CA ALA A 333 12.79 1.42 -19.95
C ALA A 333 12.37 1.40 -21.44
N LYS A 334 11.07 1.20 -21.74
CA LYS A 334 10.57 1.05 -23.12
C LYS A 334 9.20 1.71 -23.27
N ALA A 335 9.02 2.48 -24.35
CA ALA A 335 7.73 3.01 -24.77
C ALA A 335 7.10 2.14 -25.88
N ARG A 336 5.80 1.86 -25.78
CA ARG A 336 5.02 1.16 -26.80
C ARG A 336 3.81 2.00 -27.20
N ASN A 337 3.56 2.10 -28.50
CA ASN A 337 2.33 2.71 -29.02
C ASN A 337 1.14 1.81 -28.66
N SER A 338 0.02 2.40 -28.22
CA SER A 338 -1.21 1.63 -27.98
C SER A 338 -1.62 0.92 -29.28
N LEU A 339 -1.64 -0.41 -29.28
CA LEU A 339 -2.23 -1.16 -30.38
C LEU A 339 -3.74 -1.01 -30.29
N GLY A 340 -4.35 -0.44 -31.34
CA GLY A 340 -5.82 -0.43 -31.47
C GLY A 340 -6.31 -1.87 -31.42
N GLY A 341 -7.19 -2.18 -30.46
CA GLY A 341 -7.74 -3.52 -30.29
C GLY A 341 -8.40 -4.00 -31.58
N LYS A 342 -8.04 -5.21 -32.04
CA LYS A 342 -8.87 -5.94 -33.01
C LYS A 342 -10.07 -6.50 -32.24
N GLU A 343 -11.24 -6.45 -32.86
CA GLU A 343 -12.42 -7.17 -32.38
C GLU A 343 -12.09 -8.66 -32.34
N ASP A 344 -11.93 -9.20 -31.14
CA ASP A 344 -12.00 -10.64 -30.94
C ASP A 344 -13.47 -11.02 -30.93
N LYS A 345 -13.89 -11.83 -31.91
CA LYS A 345 -15.27 -12.32 -32.05
C LYS A 345 -15.63 -13.37 -30.99
N ASP A 346 -14.66 -13.79 -30.19
CA ASP A 346 -14.85 -14.75 -29.13
C ASP A 346 -15.29 -14.08 -27.83
N LYS A 347 -16.18 -14.76 -27.09
CA LYS A 347 -16.59 -14.34 -25.75
C LYS A 347 -15.34 -14.20 -24.88
N PRO A 348 -15.26 -13.19 -23.99
CA PRO A 348 -14.14 -13.07 -23.09
C PRO A 348 -14.03 -14.35 -22.27
N SER A 349 -12.87 -15.01 -22.31
CA SER A 349 -12.60 -16.13 -21.42
C SER A 349 -12.66 -15.62 -19.97
N THR A 350 -13.33 -16.36 -19.10
CA THR A 350 -13.28 -16.09 -17.67
C THR A 350 -11.93 -16.60 -17.17
N LEU A 351 -11.16 -15.74 -16.50
CA LEU A 351 -9.93 -16.21 -15.85
C LEU A 351 -10.29 -17.20 -14.73
N PRO A 352 -9.53 -18.29 -14.54
CA PRO A 352 -9.80 -19.24 -13.47
C PRO A 352 -9.77 -18.52 -12.11
N PRO A 353 -10.69 -18.86 -11.18
CA PRO A 353 -10.75 -18.25 -9.86
C PRO A 353 -9.55 -18.61 -8.98
N GLU A 354 -8.97 -19.79 -9.23
CA GLU A 354 -7.87 -20.36 -8.45
C GLU A 354 -6.54 -19.65 -8.71
N VAL A 355 -5.80 -19.39 -7.64
CA VAL A 355 -4.48 -18.74 -7.68
C VAL A 355 -3.53 -19.39 -6.67
N SER A 356 -2.23 -19.40 -6.98
CA SER A 356 -1.17 -19.88 -6.08
C SER A 356 -0.35 -18.73 -5.53
N THR A 357 0.01 -18.76 -4.25
CA THR A 357 0.91 -17.77 -3.61
C THR A 357 2.39 -18.10 -3.76
N ASP A 358 2.74 -19.29 -4.26
CA ASP A 358 4.13 -19.67 -4.47
C ASP A 358 4.71 -19.02 -5.73
N ASP A 359 6.04 -18.96 -5.82
CA ASP A 359 6.71 -18.45 -7.01
C ASP A 359 6.50 -19.36 -8.20
N SER A 360 6.57 -18.76 -9.39
CA SER A 360 6.35 -19.47 -10.63
C SER A 360 7.44 -20.53 -10.85
N ASN A 361 7.04 -21.71 -11.33
CA ASN A 361 8.01 -22.71 -11.74
C ASN A 361 7.49 -23.59 -12.89
N SER A 362 8.39 -24.30 -13.54
CA SER A 362 8.11 -25.16 -14.71
C SER A 362 7.07 -26.28 -14.50
N ARG A 363 6.60 -26.53 -13.28
CA ARG A 363 5.51 -27.48 -12.97
C ARG A 363 4.18 -26.80 -12.61
N GLY A 364 4.16 -25.47 -12.45
CA GLY A 364 2.98 -24.75 -12.03
C GLY A 364 2.02 -24.50 -13.20
N ASP A 365 0.75 -24.81 -12.96
CA ASP A 365 -0.36 -24.61 -13.88
C ASP A 365 -1.38 -23.58 -13.35
N THR A 366 -1.26 -23.21 -12.08
CA THR A 366 -2.16 -22.28 -11.41
C THR A 366 -1.65 -20.85 -11.55
N PRO A 367 -2.48 -19.86 -11.93
CA PRO A 367 -2.04 -18.47 -11.99
C PRO A 367 -1.42 -18.00 -10.68
N ARG A 368 -0.29 -17.30 -10.77
CA ARG A 368 0.37 -16.75 -9.59
C ARG A 368 -0.44 -15.61 -8.98
N ALA A 369 -0.42 -15.50 -7.66
CA ALA A 369 -0.93 -14.37 -6.91
C ALA A 369 0.20 -13.49 -6.37
N ALA A 370 -0.05 -12.19 -6.30
CA ALA A 370 0.71 -11.23 -5.52
C ALA A 370 -0.16 -10.79 -4.34
N VAL A 371 0.27 -11.09 -3.12
CA VAL A 371 -0.44 -10.71 -1.91
C VAL A 371 -0.07 -9.29 -1.53
N ASP A 372 -1.07 -8.43 -1.37
CA ASP A 372 -0.92 -7.10 -0.82
C ASP A 372 -1.54 -7.01 0.58
N GLY A 373 -0.68 -7.14 1.59
CA GLY A 373 -1.01 -7.05 3.01
C GLY A 373 -0.37 -5.86 3.70
N LEU A 374 0.00 -4.82 2.94
CA LEU A 374 0.63 -3.62 3.46
C LEU A 374 -0.36 -2.46 3.45
N ASP A 375 -0.47 -1.78 4.59
CA ASP A 375 -1.24 -0.55 4.72
C ASP A 375 -0.32 0.58 5.22
N ASP A 376 0.28 1.31 4.27
CA ASP A 376 1.13 2.46 4.60
C ASP A 376 0.27 3.69 4.89
N GLN A 377 0.24 4.09 6.16
CA GLN A 377 -0.55 5.19 6.70
C GLN A 377 0.27 6.48 6.86
N THR A 378 1.47 6.54 6.27
CA THR A 378 2.34 7.73 6.39
C THR A 378 1.73 8.92 5.65
N ASP A 379 1.50 10.03 6.37
CA ASP A 379 1.05 11.27 5.74
C ASP A 379 2.18 11.90 4.90
N ASN A 380 2.05 11.73 3.59
CA ASN A 380 2.97 12.28 2.60
C ASN A 380 2.32 13.35 1.72
N THR A 381 1.16 13.89 2.12
CA THR A 381 0.40 14.88 1.33
C THR A 381 1.20 16.14 1.02
N HIS A 382 2.09 16.53 1.93
CA HIS A 382 2.99 17.68 1.77
C HIS A 382 3.92 17.55 0.55
N LEU A 383 4.27 16.32 0.13
CA LEU A 383 5.15 16.06 -1.02
C LEU A 383 4.53 16.46 -2.36
N TYR A 384 3.21 16.68 -2.39
CA TYR A 384 2.44 16.97 -3.60
C TYR A 384 2.00 18.44 -3.67
N LEU A 385 2.39 19.28 -2.71
CA LEU A 385 2.05 20.71 -2.71
C LEU A 385 2.58 21.41 -3.98
N ASN A 386 3.78 21.05 -4.41
CA ASN A 386 4.40 21.62 -5.62
C ASN A 386 3.57 21.42 -6.90
N LYS A 387 2.69 20.42 -6.93
CA LYS A 387 1.77 20.19 -8.06
C LYS A 387 0.77 21.32 -8.26
N PHE A 388 0.62 22.20 -7.27
CA PHE A 388 -0.32 23.31 -7.26
C PHE A 388 0.37 24.68 -7.22
N ASP A 389 1.65 24.80 -7.58
CA ASP A 389 2.41 26.06 -7.51
C ASP A 389 1.72 27.23 -8.23
N SER A 390 1.20 27.00 -9.43
CA SER A 390 0.47 28.06 -10.17
C SER A 390 -0.81 28.48 -9.46
N PHE A 391 -1.50 27.53 -8.82
CA PHE A 391 -2.71 27.79 -8.04
C PHE A 391 -2.38 28.58 -6.76
N PHE A 392 -1.32 28.21 -6.04
CA PHE A 392 -0.89 28.95 -4.85
C PHE A 392 -0.38 30.35 -5.18
N LYS A 393 0.39 30.54 -6.27
CA LYS A 393 0.76 31.87 -6.76
C LYS A 393 -0.46 32.73 -7.11
N MET A 394 -1.48 32.13 -7.72
CA MET A 394 -2.75 32.83 -7.99
C MET A 394 -3.42 33.29 -6.69
N LEU A 395 -3.43 32.46 -5.65
CA LEU A 395 -3.97 32.82 -4.34
C LEU A 395 -3.14 33.91 -3.63
N GLU A 396 -1.81 33.89 -3.76
CA GLU A 396 -0.94 34.96 -3.26
C GLU A 396 -1.26 36.30 -3.92
N ILE A 397 -1.51 36.32 -5.23
CA ILE A 397 -1.97 37.54 -5.94
C ILE A 397 -3.32 38.01 -5.40
N LEU A 398 -4.25 37.09 -5.12
CA LEU A 398 -5.54 37.42 -4.49
C LEU A 398 -5.36 38.02 -3.09
N GLU A 399 -4.46 37.46 -2.29
CA GLU A 399 -4.17 37.93 -0.94
C GLU A 399 -3.53 39.32 -0.94
N GLN A 400 -2.49 39.53 -1.73
CA GLN A 400 -1.73 40.78 -1.78
C GLN A 400 -2.46 41.90 -2.54
N GLY A 401 -3.10 41.57 -3.66
CA GLY A 401 -3.70 42.54 -4.58
C GLY A 401 -5.17 42.86 -4.30
N TYR A 402 -5.89 41.96 -3.63
CA TYR A 402 -7.34 42.03 -3.52
C TYR A 402 -7.88 41.81 -2.10
N GLY A 403 -7.02 41.80 -1.08
CA GLY A 403 -7.44 41.73 0.32
C GLY A 403 -8.13 40.43 0.72
N VAL A 404 -7.86 39.36 -0.01
CA VAL A 404 -8.36 38.01 0.29
C VAL A 404 -7.55 37.40 1.44
N LYS A 405 -8.20 36.73 2.38
CA LYS A 405 -7.52 35.88 3.38
C LYS A 405 -7.65 34.44 2.95
N GLN A 406 -6.62 33.63 3.17
CA GLN A 406 -6.63 32.20 2.83
C GLN A 406 -6.27 31.30 4.01
N SER A 407 -6.85 30.10 4.04
CA SER A 407 -6.46 29.04 4.96
C SER A 407 -5.22 28.30 4.47
N LYS A 408 -4.60 27.52 5.35
CA LYS A 408 -3.65 26.49 4.92
C LYS A 408 -4.32 25.54 3.91
N PRO A 409 -3.63 25.15 2.83
CA PRO A 409 -4.17 24.20 1.87
C PRO A 409 -4.26 22.81 2.48
N ILE A 410 -5.31 22.09 2.09
CA ILE A 410 -5.47 20.66 2.35
C ILE A 410 -5.30 19.94 1.01
N VAL A 411 -4.27 19.12 0.88
CA VAL A 411 -4.05 18.30 -0.32
C VAL A 411 -4.54 16.88 -0.04
N ARG A 412 -5.32 16.33 -0.97
CA ARG A 412 -5.87 14.97 -0.88
C ARG A 412 -5.52 14.19 -2.14
N LYS A 413 -5.06 12.96 -1.98
CA LYS A 413 -4.97 12.00 -3.10
C LYS A 413 -6.39 11.62 -3.51
N LEU A 414 -6.66 11.61 -4.81
CA LEU A 414 -7.95 11.15 -5.31
C LEU A 414 -8.04 9.63 -5.16
N PRO A 415 -9.21 9.08 -4.77
CA PRO A 415 -9.37 7.66 -4.49
C PRO A 415 -9.48 6.83 -5.76
N GLU A 416 -9.15 5.55 -5.69
CA GLU A 416 -9.48 4.61 -6.76
C GLU A 416 -11.00 4.45 -6.91
N VAL A 417 -11.49 4.40 -8.16
CA VAL A 417 -12.91 4.21 -8.46
C VAL A 417 -13.09 3.20 -9.58
N GLY A 418 -13.58 2.01 -9.21
CA GLY A 418 -13.75 0.91 -10.17
C GLY A 418 -12.42 0.52 -10.79
N ARG A 419 -12.39 0.28 -12.10
CA ARG A 419 -11.16 -0.07 -12.85
C ARG A 419 -10.47 1.15 -13.47
N SER A 420 -10.86 2.37 -13.08
CA SER A 420 -10.34 3.59 -13.69
C SER A 420 -9.04 4.05 -13.01
N GLU A 421 -7.98 4.20 -13.79
CA GLU A 421 -6.71 4.81 -13.37
C GLU A 421 -6.74 6.35 -13.38
N SER A 422 -7.93 6.97 -13.46
CA SER A 422 -8.06 8.44 -13.42
C SER A 422 -7.48 9.08 -12.15
N HIS A 423 -7.40 8.30 -11.08
CA HIS A 423 -6.80 8.70 -9.80
C HIS A 423 -5.26 8.75 -9.84
N LEU A 424 -4.62 8.30 -10.93
CA LEU A 424 -3.18 8.31 -11.15
C LEU A 424 -2.77 9.31 -12.26
N MET A 425 -1.54 9.81 -12.15
CA MET A 425 -0.85 10.61 -13.16
C MET A 425 -0.19 9.71 -14.21
N VAL A 426 0.34 10.29 -15.30
CA VAL A 426 1.08 9.53 -16.34
C VAL A 426 2.28 8.78 -15.77
N ASP A 427 2.98 9.36 -14.79
CA ASP A 427 4.16 8.77 -14.12
C ASP A 427 3.80 7.75 -13.02
N GLY A 428 2.51 7.46 -12.83
CA GLY A 428 1.99 6.59 -11.77
C GLY A 428 1.96 7.21 -10.38
N SER A 429 2.33 8.49 -10.22
CA SER A 429 2.11 9.22 -8.97
C SER A 429 0.61 9.47 -8.73
N PRO A 430 0.17 9.66 -7.48
CA PRO A 430 -1.24 9.93 -7.20
C PRO A 430 -1.64 11.29 -7.77
N ARG A 431 -2.81 11.33 -8.43
CA ARG A 431 -3.45 12.59 -8.78
C ARG A 431 -4.08 13.17 -7.51
N CYS A 432 -3.82 14.44 -7.27
CA CYS A 432 -4.26 15.10 -6.05
C CYS A 432 -5.34 16.15 -6.32
N MET A 433 -6.04 16.54 -5.26
CA MET A 433 -6.91 17.69 -5.21
C MET A 433 -6.51 18.57 -4.03
N ALA A 434 -6.25 19.85 -4.28
CA ALA A 434 -6.04 20.86 -3.26
C ALA A 434 -7.39 21.52 -2.89
N ILE A 435 -7.59 21.74 -1.59
CA ILE A 435 -8.74 22.43 -1.03
C ILE A 435 -8.23 23.62 -0.22
N VAL A 436 -8.69 24.82 -0.56
CA VAL A 436 -8.36 26.06 0.16
C VAL A 436 -9.65 26.80 0.51
N MET A 437 -9.75 27.30 1.74
CA MET A 437 -10.80 28.24 2.11
C MET A 437 -10.26 29.65 1.95
N ILE A 438 -10.99 30.50 1.24
CA ILE A 438 -10.70 31.92 1.10
C ILE A 438 -11.84 32.76 1.68
N GLU A 439 -11.50 33.93 2.18
CA GLU A 439 -12.45 34.90 2.72
C GLU A 439 -12.16 36.30 2.16
N HIS A 440 -13.20 36.99 1.71
CA HIS A 440 -13.13 38.37 1.26
C HIS A 440 -14.37 39.13 1.73
N GLN A 441 -14.21 40.26 2.40
CA GLN A 441 -15.31 41.08 2.91
C GLN A 441 -16.39 40.27 3.69
N ASN A 442 -15.95 39.32 4.54
CA ASN A 442 -16.80 38.39 5.31
C ASN A 442 -17.59 37.35 4.48
N GLU A 443 -17.31 37.21 3.19
CA GLU A 443 -17.81 36.13 2.35
C GLU A 443 -16.74 35.02 2.24
N GLY A 444 -17.10 33.82 2.66
CA GLY A 444 -16.22 32.65 2.61
C GLY A 444 -16.50 31.75 1.40
N TYR A 445 -15.45 31.23 0.77
CA TYR A 445 -15.53 30.27 -0.32
C TYR A 445 -14.52 29.13 -0.13
N PHE A 446 -14.92 27.91 -0.50
CA PHE A 446 -14.01 26.79 -0.70
C PHE A 446 -13.63 26.69 -2.18
N LEU A 447 -12.33 26.58 -2.43
CA LEU A 447 -11.73 26.34 -3.73
C LEU A 447 -11.23 24.90 -3.79
N LEU A 448 -11.65 24.15 -4.81
CA LEU A 448 -11.16 22.80 -5.08
C LEU A 448 -10.45 22.80 -6.42
N GLU A 449 -9.17 22.45 -6.40
CA GLU A 449 -8.30 22.43 -7.56
C GLU A 449 -7.76 21.01 -7.75
N VAL A 450 -7.87 20.46 -8.96
CA VAL A 450 -7.41 19.10 -9.28
C VAL A 450 -6.11 19.19 -10.06
N ASP A 451 -5.14 18.36 -9.70
CA ASP A 451 -3.89 18.23 -10.44
C ASP A 451 -4.17 17.69 -11.85
N THR A 452 -3.97 18.55 -12.85
CA THR A 452 -4.08 18.22 -14.28
C THR A 452 -2.75 18.43 -15.02
N SER A 453 -1.62 18.44 -14.30
CA SER A 453 -0.30 18.74 -14.86
C SER A 453 0.15 17.77 -15.96
N ASP A 454 -0.34 16.52 -15.94
CA ASP A 454 -0.06 15.51 -16.98
C ASP A 454 -0.87 15.69 -18.28
N GLY A 455 -1.80 16.64 -18.32
CA GLY A 455 -2.60 16.96 -19.50
C GLY A 455 -3.58 15.86 -19.93
N LYS A 456 -3.84 14.83 -19.10
CA LYS A 456 -4.86 13.80 -19.39
C LYS A 456 -6.28 14.35 -19.39
N ALA A 457 -6.51 15.44 -18.65
CA ALA A 457 -7.77 16.15 -18.57
C ALA A 457 -7.55 17.63 -18.32
N SER A 458 -8.59 18.43 -18.52
CA SER A 458 -8.63 19.84 -18.12
C SER A 458 -9.93 20.05 -17.35
N ILE A 459 -9.81 20.55 -16.13
CA ILE A 459 -10.95 20.83 -15.27
C ILE A 459 -10.76 22.19 -14.60
N ALA A 460 -11.80 23.01 -14.63
CA ALA A 460 -11.83 24.31 -13.98
C ALA A 460 -11.70 24.18 -12.45
N THR A 461 -11.19 25.19 -11.75
CA THR A 461 -11.26 25.22 -10.28
C THR A 461 -12.71 25.31 -9.84
N LYS A 462 -13.13 24.48 -8.88
CA LYS A 462 -14.47 24.59 -8.31
C LYS A 462 -14.48 25.61 -7.19
N VAL A 463 -15.52 26.43 -7.16
CA VAL A 463 -15.79 27.36 -6.06
C VAL A 463 -17.13 27.02 -5.42
N ILE A 464 -17.17 26.92 -4.10
CA ILE A 464 -18.36 26.62 -3.31
C ILE A 464 -18.50 27.67 -2.20
N SER A 465 -19.66 28.30 -2.08
CA SER A 465 -19.91 29.25 -0.99
C SER A 465 -20.02 28.55 0.36
N VAL A 466 -19.33 29.08 1.38
CA VAL A 466 -19.42 28.60 2.76
C VAL A 466 -20.85 28.72 3.31
N ARG A 467 -21.62 29.72 2.86
CA ARG A 467 -23.01 29.92 3.29
C ARG A 467 -23.92 28.74 2.96
N ALA A 468 -23.66 28.05 1.85
CA ALA A 468 -24.44 26.88 1.44
C ALA A 468 -24.23 25.66 2.35
N LEU A 469 -23.21 25.69 3.20
CA LEU A 469 -22.87 24.60 4.12
C LEU A 469 -23.50 24.77 5.51
N VAL A 470 -23.93 25.98 5.89
CA VAL A 470 -24.42 26.31 7.24
C VAL A 470 -25.54 25.38 7.71
N SER A 471 -26.45 24.99 6.81
CA SER A 471 -27.57 24.08 7.12
C SER A 471 -27.37 22.64 6.63
N ARG A 472 -26.22 22.31 6.05
CA ARG A 472 -25.97 21.02 5.37
C ARG A 472 -24.92 20.17 6.10
N GLY A 473 -23.94 20.79 6.76
CA GLY A 473 -22.83 20.09 7.41
C GLY A 473 -21.47 20.67 6.99
N LYS A 474 -20.38 19.98 7.28
CA LYS A 474 -19.03 20.45 6.90
C LYS A 474 -18.69 19.95 5.51
N LEU A 475 -17.98 20.76 4.71
CA LEU A 475 -17.55 20.35 3.35
C LEU A 475 -16.86 18.97 3.36
N ARG A 476 -16.00 18.73 4.35
CA ARG A 476 -15.26 17.46 4.52
C ARG A 476 -16.15 16.21 4.49
N ASP A 477 -17.40 16.32 4.97
CA ASP A 477 -18.32 15.20 5.08
C ASP A 477 -18.84 14.79 3.68
N PHE A 478 -18.74 15.68 2.69
CA PHE A 478 -19.16 15.46 1.31
C PHE A 478 -18.00 15.18 0.33
N ILE A 479 -16.76 15.44 0.75
CA ILE A 479 -15.57 15.30 -0.11
C ILE A 479 -15.43 13.89 -0.70
N PRO A 480 -15.58 12.77 0.05
CA PRO A 480 -15.42 11.44 -0.54
C PRO A 480 -16.36 11.17 -1.73
N GLU A 481 -17.61 11.63 -1.64
CA GLU A 481 -18.58 11.46 -2.72
C GLU A 481 -18.32 12.41 -3.91
N ILE A 482 -17.81 13.62 -3.63
CA ILE A 482 -17.36 14.55 -4.68
C ILE A 482 -16.20 13.93 -5.47
N GLU A 483 -15.19 13.40 -4.78
CA GLU A 483 -14.02 12.74 -5.37
C GLU A 483 -14.45 11.54 -6.23
N ARG A 484 -15.31 10.67 -5.69
CA ARG A 484 -15.82 9.49 -6.40
C ARG A 484 -16.56 9.86 -7.69
N ARG A 485 -17.44 10.86 -7.65
CA ARG A 485 -18.22 11.29 -8.82
C ARG A 485 -17.37 12.04 -9.83
N LEU A 486 -16.42 12.85 -9.38
CA LEU A 486 -15.44 13.53 -10.24
C LEU A 486 -14.73 12.53 -11.15
N LEU A 487 -14.22 11.45 -10.57
CA LEU A 487 -13.49 10.40 -11.28
C LEU A 487 -14.41 9.53 -12.14
N SER A 488 -15.59 9.17 -11.63
CA SER A 488 -16.59 8.39 -12.38
C SER A 488 -17.03 9.12 -13.67
N ASN A 489 -17.03 10.45 -13.65
CA ASN A 489 -17.42 11.30 -14.77
C ASN A 489 -16.21 11.81 -15.58
N GLN A 490 -15.08 11.09 -15.58
CA GLN A 490 -13.88 11.41 -16.37
C GLN A 490 -13.40 12.86 -16.19
N PHE A 491 -13.16 13.27 -14.94
CA PHE A 491 -12.69 14.62 -14.59
C PHE A 491 -13.70 15.74 -14.89
N SER A 492 -14.98 15.45 -14.66
CA SER A 492 -16.03 16.46 -14.70
C SER A 492 -16.64 16.66 -13.32
N TRP A 493 -16.70 17.93 -12.89
CA TRP A 493 -17.36 18.28 -11.64
C TRP A 493 -18.82 17.81 -11.65
N PRO A 494 -19.29 17.11 -10.60
CA PRO A 494 -20.62 16.51 -10.59
C PRO A 494 -21.71 17.57 -10.40
N LYS A 495 -22.03 18.32 -11.46
CA LYS A 495 -22.91 19.50 -11.41
C LYS A 495 -24.24 19.20 -10.73
N LYS A 496 -24.98 18.17 -11.19
CA LYS A 496 -26.28 17.79 -10.59
C LYS A 496 -26.19 17.49 -9.08
N TYR A 497 -25.07 16.91 -8.65
CA TYR A 497 -24.84 16.63 -7.22
C TYR A 497 -24.57 17.92 -6.45
N PHE A 498 -23.77 18.83 -7.01
CA PHE A 498 -23.55 20.15 -6.44
C PHE A 498 -24.81 21.02 -6.41
N ASP A 499 -25.62 21.01 -7.48
CA ASP A 499 -26.88 21.75 -7.55
C ASP A 499 -27.83 21.27 -6.43
N ALA A 500 -27.91 19.95 -6.21
CA ALA A 500 -28.73 19.37 -5.14
C ALA A 500 -28.18 19.66 -3.73
N LEU A 501 -26.84 19.65 -3.58
CA LEU A 501 -26.18 19.77 -2.29
C LEU A 501 -26.07 21.23 -1.80
N PHE A 502 -25.65 22.12 -2.69
CA PHE A 502 -25.37 23.53 -2.38
C PHE A 502 -26.38 24.50 -2.98
N GLY A 503 -27.12 24.11 -4.02
CA GLY A 503 -27.97 25.01 -4.81
C GLY A 503 -27.22 25.64 -5.98
N GLU A 504 -27.88 25.80 -7.13
CA GLU A 504 -27.26 26.21 -8.41
C GLU A 504 -26.47 27.54 -8.32
N GLY A 505 -26.92 28.49 -7.49
CA GLY A 505 -26.27 29.80 -7.31
C GLY A 505 -25.09 29.81 -6.34
N ASN A 506 -24.89 28.73 -5.59
CA ASN A 506 -23.89 28.69 -4.50
C ASN A 506 -22.60 27.96 -4.87
N HIS A 507 -22.49 27.49 -6.10
CA HIS A 507 -21.25 26.95 -6.62
C HIS A 507 -21.01 27.38 -8.06
N LYS A 508 -19.73 27.49 -8.42
CA LYS A 508 -19.31 27.89 -9.76
C LYS A 508 -17.99 27.24 -10.11
N SER A 509 -17.60 27.38 -11.37
CA SER A 509 -16.35 26.84 -11.89
C SER A 509 -15.60 27.96 -12.59
N VAL A 510 -14.34 28.15 -12.22
CA VAL A 510 -13.46 29.17 -12.81
C VAL A 510 -12.47 28.47 -13.70
N SER A 511 -12.63 28.63 -15.01
CA SER A 511 -11.72 28.04 -15.99
C SER A 511 -10.34 28.66 -15.88
N HIS A 512 -9.32 27.80 -15.92
CA HIS A 512 -7.93 28.18 -16.15
C HIS A 512 -7.80 28.99 -17.45
N GLN A 513 -6.76 29.83 -17.54
CA GLN A 513 -6.45 30.42 -18.84
C GLN A 513 -5.84 29.33 -19.75
N PRO A 514 -6.14 29.35 -21.07
CA PRO A 514 -5.47 28.47 -22.01
C PRO A 514 -3.97 28.82 -22.05
N SER A 515 -3.10 27.90 -21.62
CA SER A 515 -1.65 28.03 -21.78
C SER A 515 -1.19 27.34 -23.07
N LYS A 516 -0.14 27.87 -23.69
CA LYS A 516 0.55 27.22 -24.82
C LYS A 516 1.42 26.04 -24.36
N ASP A 517 1.85 26.05 -23.10
CA ASP A 517 2.70 25.03 -22.51
C ASP A 517 1.87 24.07 -21.65
N LYS A 518 2.03 22.76 -21.88
CA LYS A 518 1.31 21.74 -21.10
C LYS A 518 1.78 21.79 -19.64
N GLY A 519 0.84 21.98 -18.71
CA GLY A 519 1.08 21.84 -17.28
C GLY A 519 1.76 23.02 -16.58
N LYS A 520 2.12 24.10 -17.30
CA LYS A 520 2.72 25.31 -16.70
C LYS A 520 2.02 26.58 -17.17
N LEU A 521 1.75 27.47 -16.21
CA LEU A 521 1.21 28.80 -16.44
C LEU A 521 2.34 29.82 -16.33
N THR A 522 2.41 30.76 -17.26
CA THR A 522 3.32 31.92 -17.13
C THR A 522 2.81 32.89 -16.04
N GLU A 523 3.61 33.84 -15.61
CA GLU A 523 3.15 34.84 -14.62
C GLU A 523 1.96 35.67 -15.14
N GLU A 524 1.97 36.08 -16.41
CA GLU A 524 0.82 36.78 -17.03
C GLU A 524 -0.46 35.94 -16.97
N ASP A 525 -0.29 34.66 -17.20
CA ASP A 525 -1.33 33.66 -17.23
C ASP A 525 -1.96 33.49 -15.83
N VAL A 526 -1.12 33.33 -14.79
CA VAL A 526 -1.54 33.30 -13.38
C VAL A 526 -2.25 34.60 -12.98
N ASN A 527 -1.75 35.76 -13.41
CA ASN A 527 -2.40 37.06 -13.14
C ASN A 527 -3.80 37.14 -13.77
N ARG A 528 -3.97 36.73 -15.03
CA ARG A 528 -5.29 36.68 -15.68
C ARG A 528 -6.25 35.72 -14.98
N TRP A 529 -5.73 34.63 -14.42
CA TRP A 529 -6.52 33.71 -13.63
C TRP A 529 -7.00 34.36 -12.32
N ALA A 530 -6.13 35.08 -11.62
CA ALA A 530 -6.49 35.86 -10.43
C ALA A 530 -7.56 36.91 -10.76
N GLU A 531 -7.43 37.65 -11.88
CA GLU A 531 -8.45 38.61 -12.32
C GLU A 531 -9.81 37.96 -12.59
N ARG A 532 -9.84 36.74 -13.14
CA ARG A 532 -11.10 35.99 -13.32
C ARG A 532 -11.73 35.65 -11.99
N PHE A 533 -10.93 35.20 -11.02
CA PHE A 533 -11.40 34.97 -9.66
C PHE A 533 -11.95 36.25 -9.02
N GLN A 534 -11.24 37.37 -9.18
CA GLN A 534 -11.67 38.67 -8.70
C GLN A 534 -13.02 39.07 -9.30
N LYS A 535 -13.16 39.02 -10.62
CA LYS A 535 -14.41 39.37 -11.32
C LYS A 535 -15.56 38.43 -10.92
N LEU A 536 -15.25 37.16 -10.70
CA LEU A 536 -16.29 36.17 -10.47
C LEU A 536 -16.71 36.07 -9.00
N LEU A 537 -15.83 36.38 -8.06
CA LEU A 537 -16.12 36.34 -6.63
C LEU A 537 -16.49 37.71 -6.06
N PHE A 538 -15.95 38.80 -6.62
CA PHE A 538 -15.98 40.12 -5.99
C PHE A 538 -16.61 41.22 -6.87
N ALA A 539 -17.17 40.93 -8.05
CA ALA A 539 -17.76 41.95 -8.93
C ALA A 539 -19.12 42.53 -8.48
N ASN A 540 -19.41 42.52 -7.18
CA ASN A 540 -20.53 43.26 -6.58
C ASN A 540 -20.08 43.89 -5.25
N ALA A 541 -18.93 44.56 -5.24
CA ALA A 541 -18.56 45.51 -4.19
C ALA A 541 -18.95 46.93 -4.64
#